data_AF-A0A7K1CTQ9-F1
#
_entry.id   AF-A0A7K1CTQ9-F1
#
_cell.length_a   1.000
_cell.length_b   1.000
_cell.length_c   1.000
_cell.angle_alpha   90.00
_cell.angle_beta   90.00
_cell.angle_gamma   90.00
#
_symmetry.space_group_name_H-M   'P 1'
#
loop_
_entity.id
_entity.type
_entity.pdbx_description
1 polymer ?
#
loop_
_entity_poly.entity_id
_entity_poly.type
_entity_poly.pdbx_seq_one_letter_code
_entity_poly.pdbx_strand_id
1 'polypeptide(L)'
;MLLNSKQLFSLANIAGPVVAAIAVVYFWNTKPDAIEVALIGLVLIGGVLTAVHHAEVIAAYVGRAIGALILAFAVTVIEVGLIVAIMLSSDGGAATLGRDTVFSAIMITCNGIVGLSIVAASLRNTTLSFNSEGSGAALSAIATIATLTLVLPVFTTGSAGP
;
A
#
# COMPACT_ATOMS: atom_id res chain seq x y z
N MET A 1 5.00 -32.75 -18.74
CA MET A 1 3.67 -32.18 -18.46
C MET A 1 3.88 -30.76 -17.93
N LEU A 2 4.09 -29.81 -18.86
CA LEU A 2 4.46 -28.43 -18.54
C LEU A 2 3.17 -27.65 -18.27
N LEU A 3 3.03 -27.05 -17.09
CA LEU A 3 1.88 -26.21 -16.79
C LEU A 3 1.84 -25.01 -17.75
N ASN A 4 0.65 -24.69 -18.25
CA ASN A 4 0.43 -23.55 -19.13
C ASN A 4 0.63 -22.23 -18.36
N SER A 5 1.12 -21.17 -19.00
CA SER A 5 1.45 -19.89 -18.36
C SER A 5 0.27 -19.27 -17.59
N LYS A 6 -0.96 -19.48 -18.08
CA LYS A 6 -2.20 -19.05 -17.40
C LYS A 6 -2.49 -19.83 -16.12
N GLN A 7 -2.20 -21.13 -16.09
CA GLN A 7 -2.35 -21.94 -14.88
C GLN A 7 -1.28 -21.60 -13.86
N LEU A 8 -0.06 -21.28 -14.31
CA LEU A 8 1.03 -20.84 -13.43
C LEU A 8 0.67 -19.53 -12.70
N PHE A 9 0.10 -18.56 -13.42
CA PHE A 9 -0.39 -17.31 -12.85
C PHE A 9 -1.57 -17.51 -11.88
N SER A 10 -2.51 -18.38 -12.23
CA SER A 10 -3.65 -18.69 -11.36
C SER A 10 -3.22 -19.39 -10.06
N LEU A 11 -2.25 -20.31 -10.14
CA LEU A 11 -1.68 -20.97 -8.97
C LEU A 11 -0.88 -20.00 -8.12
N ALA A 12 -0.10 -19.11 -8.73
CA ALA A 12 0.65 -18.08 -8.01
C ALA A 12 -0.27 -17.13 -7.22
N ASN A 13 -1.42 -16.75 -7.79
CA ASN A 13 -2.40 -15.92 -7.09
C ASN A 13 -3.03 -16.65 -5.89
N ILE A 14 -3.33 -17.94 -6.00
CA ILE A 14 -3.95 -18.68 -4.88
C ILE A 14 -2.90 -19.04 -3.81
N ALA A 15 -1.71 -19.45 -4.23
CA ALA A 15 -0.65 -19.91 -3.33
C ALA A 15 0.14 -18.76 -2.70
N GLY A 16 0.21 -17.58 -3.33
CA GLY A 16 1.04 -16.44 -2.89
C GLY A 16 0.85 -16.06 -1.41
N PRO A 17 -0.38 -15.82 -0.93
CA PRO A 17 -0.62 -15.46 0.47
C PRO A 17 -0.28 -16.60 1.43
N VAL A 18 -0.52 -17.86 1.01
CA VAL A 18 -0.22 -19.05 1.82
C VAL A 18 1.28 -19.25 1.94
N VAL A 19 2.03 -19.11 0.84
CA VAL A 19 3.49 -19.19 0.83
C VAL A 19 4.10 -18.07 1.66
N ALA A 20 3.59 -16.84 1.55
CA ALA A 20 4.03 -15.72 2.38
C ALA A 20 3.77 -15.99 3.88
N ALA A 21 2.59 -16.50 4.24
CA ALA A 21 2.27 -16.86 5.63
C ALA A 21 3.19 -17.97 6.16
N ILE A 22 3.44 -19.02 5.35
CA ILE A 22 4.36 -20.11 5.71
C ILE A 22 5.79 -19.56 5.90
N ALA A 23 6.25 -18.68 5.01
CA ALA A 23 7.57 -18.06 5.14
C ALA A 23 7.70 -17.27 6.45
N VAL A 24 6.69 -16.48 6.81
CA VAL A 24 6.65 -15.75 8.09
C VAL A 24 6.74 -16.72 9.29
N VAL A 25 5.94 -17.79 9.29
CA VAL A 25 5.95 -18.79 10.38
C VAL A 25 7.28 -19.52 10.48
N TYR A 26 7.87 -19.89 9.33
CA TYR A 26 9.13 -20.61 9.29
C TYR A 26 10.29 -19.77 9.83
N PHE A 27 10.34 -18.48 9.49
CA PHE A 27 11.43 -17.59 9.90
C PHE A 27 11.18 -16.84 11.23
N TRP A 28 10.04 -17.08 11.90
CA TRP A 28 9.55 -16.31 13.06
C TRP A 28 10.55 -16.13 14.21
N ASN A 29 11.44 -17.10 14.45
CA ASN A 29 12.44 -17.05 15.52
C ASN A 29 13.86 -17.30 15.02
N THR A 30 14.13 -16.94 13.77
CA THR A 30 15.43 -17.12 13.14
C THR A 30 16.06 -15.77 12.82
N LYS A 31 17.40 -15.72 12.77
CA LYS A 31 18.15 -14.56 12.28
C LYS A 31 18.65 -14.88 10.87
N PRO A 32 17.84 -14.65 9.84
CA PRO A 32 18.21 -14.96 8.47
C PRO A 32 19.42 -14.15 8.00
N ASP A 33 20.25 -14.75 7.15
CA ASP A 33 21.36 -14.05 6.50
C ASP A 33 20.83 -13.07 5.41
N ALA A 34 21.67 -12.18 4.91
CA ALA A 34 21.26 -11.11 3.98
C ALA A 34 20.54 -11.63 2.72
N ILE A 35 20.97 -12.78 2.19
CA ILE A 35 20.34 -13.42 1.03
C ILE A 35 18.95 -13.95 1.39
N GLU A 36 18.81 -14.58 2.56
CA GLU A 36 17.55 -15.11 3.04
C GLU A 36 16.54 -13.97 3.28
N VAL A 37 16.98 -12.86 3.89
CA VAL A 37 16.16 -11.65 4.07
C VAL A 37 15.66 -11.12 2.72
N ALA A 38 16.52 -11.04 1.71
CA ALA A 38 16.13 -10.58 0.38
C ALA A 38 15.10 -11.51 -0.28
N LEU A 39 15.28 -12.83 -0.16
CA LEU A 39 14.34 -13.82 -0.69
C LEU A 39 12.99 -13.77 0.03
N ILE A 40 12.98 -13.72 1.37
CA ILE A 40 11.77 -13.58 2.16
C ILE A 40 11.06 -12.27 1.81
N GLY A 41 11.79 -11.16 1.72
CA GLY A 41 11.25 -9.87 1.31
C GLY A 41 10.55 -9.94 -0.04
N LEU A 42 11.14 -10.60 -1.03
CA LEU A 42 10.55 -10.79 -2.34
C LEU A 42 9.26 -11.64 -2.28
N VAL A 43 9.23 -12.68 -1.45
CA VAL A 43 8.04 -13.50 -1.20
C VAL A 43 6.94 -12.67 -0.53
N LEU A 44 7.27 -11.85 0.47
CA LEU A 44 6.30 -10.99 1.16
C LEU A 44 5.74 -9.91 0.24
N ILE A 45 6.57 -9.29 -0.59
CA ILE A 45 6.11 -8.36 -1.64
C ILE A 45 5.14 -9.06 -2.57
N GLY A 46 5.46 -10.27 -3.04
CA GLY A 46 4.55 -11.08 -3.84
C GLY A 46 3.22 -11.37 -3.11
N GLY A 47 3.27 -11.67 -1.81
CA GLY A 47 2.09 -11.86 -0.97
C GLY A 47 1.20 -10.61 -0.90
N VAL A 48 1.79 -9.44 -0.69
CA VAL A 48 1.07 -8.15 -0.66
C VAL A 48 0.42 -7.86 -2.02
N LEU A 49 1.17 -7.99 -3.11
CA LEU A 49 0.64 -7.77 -4.47
C LEU A 49 -0.54 -8.71 -4.76
N THR A 50 -0.44 -9.97 -4.33
CA THR A 50 -1.50 -10.96 -4.49
C THR A 50 -2.73 -10.63 -3.63
N ALA A 51 -2.54 -10.17 -2.40
CA ALA A 51 -3.63 -9.74 -1.53
C ALA A 51 -4.38 -8.53 -2.11
N VAL A 52 -3.65 -7.53 -2.62
CA VAL A 52 -4.24 -6.37 -3.31
C VAL A 52 -5.00 -6.81 -4.56
N HIS A 53 -4.44 -7.73 -5.34
CA HIS A 53 -5.13 -8.27 -6.52
C HIS A 53 -6.45 -8.96 -6.17
N HIS A 54 -6.49 -9.77 -5.09
CA HIS A 54 -7.75 -10.35 -4.62
C HIS A 54 -8.76 -9.27 -4.20
N ALA A 55 -8.31 -8.22 -3.51
CA ALA A 55 -9.17 -7.10 -3.14
C ALA A 55 -9.72 -6.36 -4.36
N GLU A 56 -8.91 -6.18 -5.41
CA GLU A 56 -9.32 -5.56 -6.68
C GLU A 56 -10.36 -6.41 -7.42
N VAL A 57 -10.13 -7.74 -7.51
CA VAL A 57 -11.09 -8.66 -8.14
C VAL A 57 -12.43 -8.66 -7.40
N ILE A 58 -12.40 -8.64 -6.06
CA ILE A 58 -13.62 -8.52 -5.26
C ILE A 58 -14.27 -7.16 -5.54
N ALA A 59 -13.52 -6.07 -5.51
CA ALA A 59 -14.01 -4.72 -5.76
C ALA A 59 -14.70 -4.58 -7.12
N ALA A 60 -14.15 -5.21 -8.15
CA ALA A 60 -14.76 -5.22 -9.48
C ALA A 60 -16.12 -5.93 -9.51
N TYR A 61 -16.33 -6.91 -8.63
CA TYR A 61 -17.56 -7.69 -8.55
C TYR A 61 -18.70 -6.98 -7.79
N VAL A 62 -18.40 -6.17 -6.77
CA VAL A 62 -19.41 -5.57 -5.88
C VAL A 62 -19.97 -4.23 -6.38
N GLY A 63 -19.55 -3.79 -7.57
CA GLY A 63 -19.98 -2.53 -8.19
C GLY A 63 -19.13 -1.32 -7.78
N ARG A 64 -19.29 -0.21 -8.51
CA ARG A 64 -18.33 0.92 -8.50
C ARG A 64 -18.11 1.58 -7.13
N ALA A 65 -19.19 1.85 -6.38
CA ALA A 65 -19.11 2.56 -5.11
C ALA A 65 -18.58 1.69 -3.97
N ILE A 66 -19.17 0.50 -3.78
CA ILE A 66 -18.78 -0.44 -2.72
C ILE A 66 -17.40 -1.04 -3.02
N GLY A 67 -17.09 -1.32 -4.29
CA GLY A 67 -15.79 -1.83 -4.69
C GLY A 67 -14.64 -0.88 -4.35
N ALA A 68 -14.80 0.41 -4.62
CA ALA A 68 -13.79 1.41 -4.24
C ALA A 68 -13.53 1.43 -2.72
N LEU A 69 -14.57 1.29 -1.90
CA LEU A 69 -14.45 1.22 -0.43
C LEU A 69 -13.73 -0.06 0.02
N ILE A 70 -14.04 -1.21 -0.58
CA ILE A 70 -13.40 -2.49 -0.25
C ILE A 70 -11.91 -2.45 -0.58
N LEU A 71 -11.55 -1.95 -1.77
CA LEU A 71 -10.15 -1.84 -2.18
C LEU A 71 -9.39 -0.87 -1.26
N ALA A 72 -9.96 0.29 -0.96
CA ALA A 72 -9.37 1.26 -0.05
C ALA A 72 -9.15 0.65 1.34
N PHE A 73 -10.16 -0.04 1.88
CA PHE A 73 -10.06 -0.71 3.17
C PHE A 73 -8.96 -1.77 3.18
N ALA A 74 -8.91 -2.65 2.18
CA ALA A 74 -7.89 -3.69 2.09
C ALA A 74 -6.46 -3.10 2.08
N VAL A 75 -6.22 -2.06 1.28
CA VAL A 75 -4.91 -1.39 1.22
C VAL A 75 -4.57 -0.74 2.56
N THR A 76 -5.52 -0.08 3.23
CA THR A 76 -5.27 0.53 4.55
C THR A 76 -4.93 -0.50 5.63
N VAL A 77 -5.57 -1.67 5.62
CA VAL A 77 -5.25 -2.75 6.58
C VAL A 77 -3.83 -3.27 6.36
N ILE A 78 -3.42 -3.46 5.10
CA ILE A 78 -2.05 -3.87 4.76
C ILE A 78 -1.05 -2.81 5.23
N GLU A 79 -1.28 -1.54 4.88
CA GLU A 79 -0.40 -0.42 5.21
C GLU A 79 -0.23 -0.25 6.73
N VAL A 80 -1.34 -0.18 7.48
CA VAL A 80 -1.32 -0.02 8.94
C VAL A 80 -0.71 -1.25 9.60
N GLY A 81 -0.98 -2.46 9.09
CA GLY A 81 -0.38 -3.69 9.59
C GLY A 81 1.15 -3.69 9.46
N LEU A 82 1.68 -3.24 8.33
CA LEU A 82 3.13 -3.11 8.10
C LEU A 82 3.76 -2.05 9.01
N ILE A 83 3.10 -0.90 9.17
CA ILE A 83 3.55 0.16 10.08
C ILE A 83 3.64 -0.36 11.51
N VAL A 84 2.57 -0.99 12.00
CA VAL A 84 2.50 -1.56 13.35
C VAL A 84 3.55 -2.65 13.54
N ALA A 85 3.73 -3.54 12.55
CA ALA A 85 4.74 -4.59 12.62
C ALA A 85 6.15 -4.04 12.81
N ILE A 86 6.52 -2.99 12.08
CA ILE A 86 7.85 -2.38 12.21
C ILE A 86 7.97 -1.61 13.52
N MET A 87 6.92 -0.87 13.94
CA MET A 87 6.93 -0.13 15.20
C MET A 87 7.10 -1.05 16.40
N LEU A 88 6.41 -2.19 16.43
CA LEU A 88 6.51 -3.21 17.48
C LEU A 88 7.88 -3.92 17.46
N SER A 89 8.51 -4.04 16.29
CA SER A 89 9.82 -4.69 16.16
C SER A 89 10.99 -3.76 16.51
N SER A 90 10.73 -2.46 16.70
CA SER A 90 11.77 -1.48 17.02
C SER A 90 11.90 -1.26 18.53
N ASP A 91 13.12 -1.33 19.06
CA ASP A 91 13.41 -1.04 20.48
C ASP A 91 13.41 0.49 20.75
N GLY A 92 12.28 1.16 20.50
CA GLY A 92 12.07 2.59 20.77
C GLY A 92 12.55 3.55 19.68
N GLY A 93 13.12 3.04 18.59
CA GLY A 93 13.67 3.85 17.48
C GLY A 93 12.69 4.25 16.38
N ALA A 94 11.49 3.65 16.30
CA ALA A 94 10.56 3.87 15.18
C ALA A 94 9.37 4.81 15.48
N ALA A 95 9.48 5.67 16.51
CA ALA A 95 8.38 6.57 16.88
C ALA A 95 7.93 7.50 15.74
N THR A 96 8.83 7.90 14.84
CA THR A 96 8.48 8.72 13.67
C THR A 96 8.10 7.91 12.44
N LEU A 97 8.35 6.60 12.44
CA LEU A 97 8.28 5.79 11.24
C LEU A 97 6.87 5.72 10.66
N GLY A 98 5.84 5.64 11.52
CA GLY A 98 4.44 5.66 11.06
C GLY A 98 4.03 6.97 10.38
N ARG A 99 4.58 8.11 10.82
CA ARG A 99 4.37 9.40 10.13
C ARG A 99 5.12 9.41 8.80
N ASP A 100 6.36 8.93 8.81
CA ASP A 100 7.24 8.99 7.66
C ASP A 100 6.72 8.12 6.51
N THR A 101 6.18 6.93 6.78
CA THR A 101 5.55 6.07 5.77
C THR A 101 4.31 6.71 5.15
N VAL A 102 3.41 7.28 5.95
CA VAL A 102 2.20 7.97 5.45
C VAL A 102 2.57 9.21 4.63
N PHE A 103 3.58 9.97 5.06
CA PHE A 103 4.09 11.10 4.29
C PHE A 103 4.67 10.64 2.95
N SER A 104 5.48 9.58 2.94
CA SER A 104 5.99 8.96 1.71
C SER A 104 4.87 8.48 0.79
N ALA A 105 3.82 7.85 1.31
CA ALA A 105 2.68 7.37 0.53
C ALA A 105 1.96 8.52 -0.19
N ILE A 106 1.76 9.66 0.48
CA ILE A 106 1.19 10.87 -0.14
C ILE A 106 2.12 11.40 -1.23
N MET A 107 3.42 11.49 -0.96
CA MET A 107 4.39 12.00 -1.94
C MET A 107 4.48 11.11 -3.19
N ILE A 108 4.51 9.79 -3.01
CA ILE A 108 4.51 8.82 -4.11
C ILE A 108 3.22 8.91 -4.92
N THR A 109 2.07 9.03 -4.26
CA THR A 109 0.78 9.08 -4.98
C THR A 109 0.60 10.38 -5.75
N CYS A 110 0.81 11.53 -5.10
CA CYS A 110 0.56 12.84 -5.69
C CYS A 110 1.63 13.26 -6.71
N ASN A 111 2.91 12.99 -6.44
CA ASN A 111 4.00 13.42 -7.32
C ASN A 111 4.45 12.30 -8.25
N GLY A 112 4.54 11.06 -7.74
CA GLY A 112 4.94 9.89 -8.51
C GLY A 112 3.82 9.42 -9.44
N ILE A 113 2.79 8.78 -8.89
CA ILE A 113 1.74 8.11 -9.66
C ILE A 113 0.96 9.11 -10.52
N VAL A 114 0.41 10.17 -9.92
CA VAL A 114 -0.36 11.18 -10.67
C VAL A 114 0.53 11.92 -11.67
N GLY A 115 1.74 12.34 -11.28
CA GLY A 115 2.67 13.04 -12.16
C GLY A 115 3.08 12.18 -13.37
N LEU A 116 3.48 10.93 -13.14
CA LEU A 116 3.82 9.99 -14.22
C LEU A 116 2.62 9.71 -15.12
N SER A 117 1.41 9.64 -14.57
CA SER A 117 0.18 9.45 -15.37
C SER A 117 -0.07 10.63 -16.30
N ILE A 118 0.13 11.87 -15.84
CA ILE A 118 0.00 13.07 -16.66
C ILE A 118 1.06 13.11 -17.75
N VAL A 119 2.34 12.84 -17.41
CA VAL A 119 3.43 12.79 -18.40
C VAL A 119 3.15 11.73 -19.46
N ALA A 120 2.81 10.50 -19.05
CA ALA A 120 2.52 9.41 -19.95
C ALA A 120 1.33 9.72 -20.88
N ALA A 121 0.30 10.36 -20.36
CA ALA A 121 -0.88 10.73 -21.14
C ALA A 121 -0.62 11.94 -22.06
N SER A 122 0.17 12.94 -21.62
CA SER A 122 0.56 14.10 -22.44
C SER A 122 1.52 13.76 -23.58
N LEU A 123 2.35 12.73 -23.40
CA LEU A 123 3.23 12.24 -24.48
C LEU A 123 2.45 11.53 -25.59
N ARG A 124 1.26 10.99 -25.27
CA ARG A 124 0.41 10.25 -26.21
C ARG A 124 -0.67 11.13 -26.86
N ASN A 125 -1.21 12.10 -26.13
CA ASN A 125 -2.33 12.92 -26.56
C ASN A 125 -2.01 14.42 -26.44
N THR A 126 -2.44 15.22 -27.41
CA THR A 126 -2.24 16.68 -27.42
C THR A 126 -3.19 17.41 -26.46
N THR A 127 -4.32 16.80 -26.12
CA THR A 127 -5.30 17.32 -25.16
C THR A 127 -5.69 16.23 -24.16
N LEU A 128 -5.65 16.57 -22.88
CA LEU A 128 -6.03 15.67 -21.80
C LEU A 128 -7.46 15.98 -21.35
N SER A 129 -8.32 14.97 -21.36
CA SER A 129 -9.65 15.06 -20.76
C SER A 129 -9.54 14.73 -19.27
N PHE A 130 -9.88 15.68 -18.41
CA PHE A 130 -9.89 15.50 -16.96
C PHE A 130 -11.27 15.86 -16.41
N ASN A 131 -11.75 15.09 -15.44
CA ASN A 131 -12.88 15.50 -14.63
C ASN A 131 -12.38 16.46 -13.55
N SER A 132 -12.49 17.77 -13.79
CA SER A 132 -12.02 18.82 -12.89
C SER A 132 -12.73 18.78 -11.54
N GLU A 133 -14.03 18.49 -11.54
CA GLU A 133 -14.84 18.40 -10.32
C GLU A 133 -14.37 17.23 -9.43
N GLY A 134 -14.19 16.04 -10.02
CA GLY A 134 -13.73 14.86 -9.29
C GLY A 134 -12.28 14.97 -8.81
N SER A 135 -11.39 15.45 -9.68
CA SER A 135 -9.95 15.55 -9.36
C SER A 135 -9.68 16.63 -8.32
N GLY A 136 -10.35 17.79 -8.45
CA GLY A 136 -10.27 18.88 -7.47
C GLY A 136 -10.81 18.46 -6.10
N ALA A 137 -11.95 17.77 -6.06
CA ALA A 137 -12.52 17.26 -4.81
C ALA A 137 -11.58 16.27 -4.11
N ALA A 138 -10.98 15.32 -4.85
CA ALA A 138 -10.04 14.35 -4.29
C ALA A 138 -8.77 15.00 -3.73
N LEU A 139 -8.15 15.92 -4.49
CA LEU A 139 -6.94 16.63 -4.04
C LEU A 139 -7.21 17.54 -2.85
N SER A 140 -8.36 18.23 -2.83
CA SER A 140 -8.78 19.06 -1.70
C SER A 140 -8.96 18.21 -0.44
N ALA A 141 -9.62 17.05 -0.54
CA ALA A 141 -9.80 16.15 0.60
C ALA A 141 -8.46 15.64 1.15
N ILE A 142 -7.55 15.20 0.26
CA ILE A 142 -6.20 14.76 0.67
C ILE A 142 -5.44 15.90 1.35
N ALA A 143 -5.47 17.11 0.79
CA ALA A 143 -4.79 18.28 1.36
C ALA A 143 -5.33 18.62 2.76
N THR A 144 -6.65 18.62 2.94
CA THR A 144 -7.28 18.89 4.24
C THR A 144 -6.90 17.83 5.27
N ILE A 145 -7.05 16.54 4.93
CA ILE A 145 -6.73 15.45 5.85
C ILE A 145 -5.25 15.47 6.21
N ALA A 146 -4.36 15.54 5.22
CA ALA A 146 -2.92 15.57 5.44
C ALA A 146 -2.49 16.77 6.31
N THR A 147 -3.09 17.94 6.11
CA THR A 147 -2.81 19.12 6.95
C THR A 147 -3.24 18.86 8.40
N LEU A 148 -4.44 18.34 8.62
CA LEU A 148 -4.95 18.07 9.96
C LEU A 148 -4.20 16.95 10.68
N THR A 149 -3.72 15.92 9.95
CA THR A 149 -3.10 14.75 10.56
C THR A 149 -1.57 14.79 10.62
N LEU A 150 -0.91 15.55 9.74
CA LEU A 150 0.56 15.60 9.67
C LEU A 150 1.15 16.97 9.98
N VAL A 151 0.45 18.08 9.68
CA VAL A 151 0.96 19.44 9.87
C VAL A 151 0.51 20.02 11.20
N LEU A 152 -0.79 19.97 11.51
CA LEU A 152 -1.34 20.50 12.76
C LEU A 152 -0.66 19.95 14.02
N PRO A 153 -0.36 18.62 14.13
CA PRO A 153 0.31 18.08 15.31
C PRO A 153 1.72 18.63 15.57
N VAL A 154 2.36 19.25 14.58
CA VAL A 154 3.67 19.91 14.76
C VAL A 154 3.54 21.22 15.55
N PHE A 155 2.36 21.84 15.51
CA PHE A 155 2.07 23.11 16.17
C PHE A 155 1.25 22.96 17.45
N THR A 156 0.84 21.74 17.81
CA THR A 156 0.09 21.46 19.02
C THR A 156 0.94 20.62 19.97
N THR A 157 0.94 20.98 21.25
CA THR A 157 1.53 20.15 22.31
C THR A 157 0.44 19.26 22.90
N GLY A 158 0.66 17.94 22.87
CA GLY A 158 -0.21 17.02 23.59
C GLY A 158 0.10 17.07 25.10
N SER A 159 -0.92 17.10 25.95
CA SER A 159 -0.77 16.72 27.35
C SER A 159 -0.86 15.20 27.48
N ALA A 160 -0.14 14.60 28.44
CA ALA A 160 -0.42 13.23 28.83
C ALA A 160 -1.90 13.12 29.24
N GLY A 161 -2.63 12.17 28.65
CA GLY A 161 -3.98 11.85 29.11
C GLY A 161 -3.96 11.33 30.55
N PRO A 162 -5.11 11.32 31.26
CA PRO A 162 -5.21 10.74 32.60
C PRO A 162 -4.85 9.25 32.64
#